data_AF-A0ABD8AJ08-F1
#
_entry.id   AF-A0ABD8AJ08-F1
#
_cell.length_a   1.000
_cell.length_b   1.000
_cell.length_c   1.000
_cell.angle_alpha   90.00
_cell.angle_beta   90.00
_cell.angle_gamma   90.00
#
_symmetry.space_group_name_H-M   'P 1'
#
loop_
_entity.id
_entity.type
_entity.pdbx_description
1 polymer ?
#
loop_
_entity_poly.entity_id
_entity_poly.type
_entity_poly.pdbx_seq_one_letter_code
_entity_poly.pdbx_strand_id
1 'polypeptide(L)'
;MKNDLQNIFNHIFKLEASGAQFWAPIIFIVFLGISFLFGMIFKFKWTILKVIAIIITMVGSIIAYNKIADIVNKHDQNLIGFVPFGVTLIAIAIYWVSRLILFIINLILHVIIKGIQKKKNPIKKRKWLFRILGGFSNLVVTIPGSLLITDVFLVGTKNKTSFGEVTKLGVKLLTSNKGVSLAGLIEKTKNIEKVLNTLTKSDILSKDYSSLSDKEKEELENTLKETAHLINDKRIFNAVVPIITKKAKENNVDKKIDNIVENAIKEIETKDPSYKNASSEKKKEITEKYIKENINKLYENTKREDPKIEDKIKTLETVVGNLNENTKNDLIKEFDKVVPNDGELRKKINVTKTIEIFFDFLKEKNKKENEVKKEETSGINDSNLNDFINNLSGIGSEGGHNV
;
A
#
# COMPACT_ATOMS: atom_id res chain seq x y z
N MET A 1 -5.25 13.42 15.06
CA MET A 1 -5.32 12.85 13.70
C MET A 1 -4.05 13.07 12.87
N LYS A 2 -3.66 14.30 12.49
CA LYS A 2 -2.37 14.57 11.79
C LYS A 2 -1.18 14.00 12.57
N ASN A 3 -1.13 14.23 13.88
CA ASN A 3 -0.03 13.81 14.74
C ASN A 3 0.04 12.29 15.01
N ASP A 4 -1.09 11.57 15.04
CA ASP A 4 -1.10 10.17 15.50
C ASP A 4 -0.67 9.20 14.40
N LEU A 5 -1.15 9.40 13.17
CA LEU A 5 -0.71 8.64 12.00
C LEU A 5 0.77 8.92 11.74
N GLN A 6 1.17 10.19 11.82
CA GLN A 6 2.54 10.64 11.61
C GLN A 6 3.49 10.11 12.70
N ASN A 7 3.05 9.98 13.95
CA ASN A 7 3.82 9.34 15.01
C ASN A 7 4.01 7.84 14.79
N ILE A 8 2.97 7.13 14.33
CA ILE A 8 3.06 5.70 13.98
C ILE A 8 4.01 5.52 12.79
N PHE A 9 3.86 6.32 11.74
CA PHE A 9 4.76 6.27 10.58
C PHE A 9 6.19 6.67 10.95
N ASN A 10 6.41 7.69 11.79
CA ASN A 10 7.73 8.06 12.29
C ASN A 10 8.39 6.95 13.12
N HIS A 11 7.62 6.20 13.90
CA HIS A 11 8.15 5.04 14.61
C HIS A 11 8.47 3.89 13.66
N ILE A 12 7.67 3.70 12.61
CA ILE A 12 7.93 2.73 11.55
C ILE A 12 9.17 3.13 10.75
N PHE A 13 9.32 4.39 10.31
CA PHE A 13 10.48 4.88 9.55
C PHE A 13 11.82 4.70 10.28
N LYS A 14 11.82 4.82 11.62
CA LYS A 14 13.02 4.55 12.44
C LYS A 14 13.46 3.08 12.44
N LEU A 15 12.65 2.16 11.89
CA LEU A 15 12.97 0.73 11.77
C LEU A 15 13.69 0.40 10.46
N GLU A 16 13.88 1.37 9.54
CA GLU A 16 14.62 1.13 8.30
C GLU A 16 16.09 0.80 8.61
N ALA A 17 16.50 -0.43 8.31
CA ALA A 17 17.89 -0.87 8.41
C ALA A 17 18.46 -1.09 7.01
N SER A 18 19.55 -0.39 6.67
CA SER A 18 20.24 -0.56 5.40
C SER A 18 20.73 -2.00 5.23
N GLY A 19 20.48 -2.59 4.06
CA GLY A 19 20.89 -3.97 3.77
C GLY A 19 20.15 -5.06 4.56
N ALA A 20 19.00 -4.76 5.19
CA ALA A 20 18.24 -5.74 5.96
C ALA A 20 17.80 -6.98 5.15
N GLN A 21 17.68 -6.86 3.83
CA GLN A 21 17.44 -8.00 2.93
C GLN A 21 18.53 -9.08 3.00
N PHE A 22 19.77 -8.68 3.34
CA PHE A 22 20.91 -9.58 3.50
C PHE A 22 21.07 -10.04 4.94
N TRP A 23 20.90 -9.14 5.92
CA TRP A 23 21.12 -9.47 7.33
C TRP A 23 19.93 -10.15 8.02
N ALA A 24 18.68 -9.90 7.61
CA ALA A 24 17.50 -10.51 8.25
C ALA A 24 17.47 -12.05 8.12
N PRO A 25 17.80 -12.68 6.96
CA PRO A 25 17.98 -14.13 6.88
C PRO A 25 19.08 -14.65 7.80
N ILE A 26 20.19 -13.91 7.94
CA ILE A 26 21.29 -14.26 8.84
C ILE A 26 20.81 -14.23 10.30
N ILE A 27 20.12 -13.16 10.71
CA ILE A 27 19.52 -13.04 12.05
C ILE A 27 18.53 -14.17 12.31
N PHE A 28 17.72 -14.55 11.31
CA PHE A 28 16.83 -15.71 11.41
C PHE A 28 17.59 -17.00 11.71
N ILE A 29 18.65 -17.31 10.95
CA ILE A 29 19.50 -18.48 11.17
C ILE A 29 20.17 -18.42 12.56
N VAL A 30 20.68 -17.26 12.96
CA VAL A 30 21.29 -17.05 14.29
C VAL A 30 20.27 -17.33 15.40
N PHE A 31 19.03 -16.86 15.27
CA PHE A 31 17.97 -17.17 16.24
C PHE A 31 17.66 -18.66 16.30
N LEU A 32 17.67 -19.38 15.18
CA LEU A 32 17.50 -20.83 15.16
C LEU A 32 18.67 -21.55 15.86
N GLY A 33 19.92 -21.12 15.60
CA GLY A 33 21.12 -21.67 16.25
C GLY A 33 21.13 -21.45 17.76
N ILE A 34 20.85 -20.22 18.21
CA ILE A 34 20.69 -19.90 19.63
C ILE A 34 19.57 -20.75 20.23
N SER A 35 18.44 -20.85 19.55
CA SER A 35 17.32 -21.68 20.01
C SER A 35 17.73 -23.15 20.17
N PHE A 36 18.47 -23.72 19.22
CA PHE A 36 18.95 -25.09 19.32
C PHE A 36 19.83 -25.29 20.57
N LEU A 37 20.79 -24.39 20.83
CA LEU A 37 21.65 -24.42 22.01
C LEU A 37 20.84 -24.37 23.32
N PHE A 38 19.88 -23.43 23.43
CA PHE A 38 18.98 -23.36 24.57
C PHE A 38 18.14 -24.63 24.71
N GLY A 39 17.72 -25.25 23.61
CA GLY A 39 16.98 -26.51 23.62
C GLY A 39 17.83 -27.68 24.14
N MET A 40 19.12 -27.71 23.84
CA MET A 40 20.03 -28.71 24.42
C MET A 40 20.24 -28.53 25.93
N ILE A 41 20.28 -27.27 26.41
CA ILE A 41 20.52 -26.95 27.83
C ILE A 41 19.26 -27.21 28.66
N PHE A 42 18.11 -26.67 28.22
CA PHE A 42 16.85 -26.68 28.97
C PHE A 42 15.91 -27.83 28.58
N LYS A 43 16.23 -28.59 27.53
CA LYS A 43 15.42 -29.72 27.00
C LYS A 43 14.00 -29.29 26.64
N PHE A 44 13.08 -30.24 26.52
CA PHE A 44 11.68 -30.04 26.15
C PHE A 44 10.90 -29.06 27.04
N LYS A 45 11.34 -28.81 28.28
CA LYS A 45 10.66 -27.85 29.19
C LYS A 45 10.56 -26.46 28.57
N TRP A 46 11.64 -26.02 27.92
CA TRP A 46 11.67 -24.72 27.26
C TRP A 46 10.84 -24.70 25.96
N THR A 47 10.81 -25.82 25.24
CA THR A 47 9.95 -25.98 24.06
C THR A 47 8.47 -25.81 24.44
N ILE A 48 8.00 -26.45 25.51
CA ILE A 48 6.60 -26.35 25.97
C ILE A 48 6.23 -24.90 26.29
N LEU A 49 7.09 -24.18 27.01
CA LEU A 49 6.84 -22.78 27.35
C LEU A 49 6.78 -21.88 26.10
N LYS A 50 7.59 -22.14 25.07
CA LYS A 50 7.47 -21.40 23.81
C LYS A 50 6.18 -21.72 23.05
N VAL A 51 5.71 -22.96 23.08
CA VAL A 51 4.40 -23.32 22.52
C VAL A 51 3.30 -22.54 23.23
N ILE A 52 3.37 -22.44 24.56
CA ILE A 52 2.43 -21.63 25.35
C ILE A 52 2.51 -20.15 24.94
N ALA A 53 3.71 -19.58 24.75
CA ALA A 53 3.87 -18.22 24.27
C ALA A 53 3.22 -17.99 22.90
N ILE A 54 3.39 -18.94 21.96
CA ILE A 54 2.75 -18.89 20.64
C ILE A 54 1.22 -18.88 20.78
N ILE A 55 0.66 -19.77 21.60
CA ILE A 55 -0.79 -19.83 21.82
C ILE A 55 -1.30 -18.52 22.43
N ILE A 56 -0.59 -17.97 23.42
CA ILE A 56 -0.92 -16.67 24.02
C ILE A 56 -0.89 -15.55 22.97
N THR A 57 0.11 -15.53 22.08
CA THR A 57 0.18 -14.54 20.99
C THR A 57 -0.97 -14.69 20.01
N MET A 58 -1.33 -15.92 19.62
CA MET A 58 -2.43 -16.19 18.71
C MET A 58 -3.77 -15.76 19.29
N VAL A 59 -4.06 -16.14 20.55
CA VAL A 59 -5.29 -15.75 21.26
C VAL A 59 -5.32 -14.25 21.52
N GLY A 60 -4.20 -13.68 21.97
CA GLY A 60 -4.05 -12.24 22.20
C GLY A 60 -4.29 -11.43 20.93
N SER A 61 -3.83 -11.91 19.77
CA SER A 61 -4.07 -11.26 18.47
C SER A 61 -5.54 -11.27 18.06
N ILE A 62 -6.26 -12.37 18.32
CA ILE A 62 -7.71 -12.47 18.05
C ILE A 62 -8.47 -11.47 18.94
N ILE A 63 -8.15 -11.46 20.24
CA ILE A 63 -8.79 -10.53 21.20
C ILE A 63 -8.48 -9.07 20.82
N ALA A 64 -7.21 -8.78 20.47
CA ALA A 64 -6.80 -7.44 20.05
C ALA A 64 -7.53 -7.00 18.78
N TYR A 65 -7.63 -7.86 17.77
CA TYR A 65 -8.38 -7.57 16.55
C TYR A 65 -9.83 -7.21 16.88
N ASN A 66 -10.53 -8.05 17.64
CA ASN A 66 -11.93 -7.83 17.98
C ASN A 66 -12.11 -6.54 18.77
N LYS A 67 -11.29 -6.30 19.81
CA LYS A 67 -11.38 -5.08 20.63
C LYS A 67 -11.09 -3.81 19.83
N ILE A 68 -10.03 -3.81 19.01
CA ILE A 68 -9.67 -2.64 18.20
C ILE A 68 -10.74 -2.42 17.14
N ALA A 69 -11.20 -3.47 16.47
CA ALA A 69 -12.30 -3.38 15.51
C ALA A 69 -13.57 -2.82 16.14
N ASP A 70 -13.94 -3.25 17.35
CA ASP A 70 -15.11 -2.72 18.07
C ASP A 70 -14.96 -1.24 18.44
N ILE A 71 -13.78 -0.83 18.92
CA ILE A 71 -13.50 0.59 19.24
C ILE A 71 -13.54 1.44 17.96
N VAL A 72 -12.87 0.98 16.91
CA VAL A 72 -12.83 1.65 15.62
C VAL A 72 -14.23 1.71 15.01
N ASN A 73 -15.02 0.65 15.09
CA ASN A 73 -16.40 0.65 14.58
C ASN A 73 -17.33 1.63 15.32
N LYS A 74 -17.05 1.91 16.60
CA LYS A 74 -17.82 2.87 17.42
C LYS A 74 -17.40 4.32 17.19
N HIS A 75 -16.10 4.57 16.95
CA HIS A 75 -15.56 5.93 16.91
C HIS A 75 -15.19 6.41 15.50
N ASP A 76 -14.63 5.53 14.66
CA ASP A 76 -14.21 5.88 13.31
C ASP A 76 -14.12 4.64 12.40
N GLN A 77 -15.26 4.19 11.85
CA GLN A 77 -15.34 3.03 10.96
C GLN A 77 -14.38 3.11 9.76
N ASN A 78 -13.87 4.29 9.44
CA ASN A 78 -12.97 4.53 8.31
C ASN A 78 -11.59 3.91 8.54
N LEU A 79 -11.19 3.73 9.81
CA LEU A 79 -9.89 3.18 10.17
C LEU A 79 -9.88 1.65 10.28
N ILE A 80 -11.02 1.00 9.99
CA ILE A 80 -11.16 -0.47 10.14
C ILE A 80 -10.14 -1.22 9.28
N GLY A 81 -9.80 -0.67 8.10
CA GLY A 81 -8.81 -1.23 7.19
C GLY A 81 -7.37 -1.20 7.74
N PHE A 82 -7.07 -0.36 8.73
CA PHE A 82 -5.75 -0.24 9.36
C PHE A 82 -5.57 -1.19 10.56
N VAL A 83 -6.66 -1.75 11.09
CA VAL A 83 -6.62 -2.66 12.26
C VAL A 83 -5.64 -3.82 12.11
N PRO A 84 -5.53 -4.51 10.94
CA PRO A 84 -4.57 -5.60 10.75
C PRO A 84 -3.10 -5.21 10.97
N PHE A 85 -2.71 -3.97 10.68
CA PHE A 85 -1.35 -3.49 10.92
C PHE A 85 -1.06 -3.35 12.42
N GLY A 86 -2.02 -2.76 13.16
CA GLY A 86 -1.92 -2.64 14.62
C GLY A 86 -1.89 -4.00 15.32
N VAL A 87 -2.65 -4.98 14.83
CA VAL A 87 -2.64 -6.35 15.36
C VAL A 87 -1.27 -7.02 15.20
N THR A 88 -0.59 -6.83 14.06
CA THR A 88 0.79 -7.34 13.90
C THR A 88 1.75 -6.75 14.93
N LEU A 89 1.70 -5.43 15.16
CA LEU A 89 2.53 -4.76 16.17
C LEU A 89 2.25 -5.26 17.60
N ILE A 90 0.97 -5.44 17.94
CA ILE A 90 0.56 -5.98 19.24
C ILE A 90 1.01 -7.43 19.39
N ALA A 91 0.90 -8.25 18.34
CA ALA A 91 1.36 -9.63 18.35
C ALA A 91 2.85 -9.73 18.64
N ILE A 92 3.67 -8.85 18.06
CA ILE A 92 5.11 -8.75 18.34
C ILE A 92 5.33 -8.44 19.83
N ALA A 93 4.63 -7.44 20.37
CA ALA A 93 4.76 -7.06 21.78
C ALA A 93 4.35 -8.21 22.72
N ILE A 94 3.18 -8.84 22.50
CA ILE A 94 2.70 -9.97 23.30
C ILE A 94 3.68 -11.13 23.22
N TYR A 95 4.19 -11.45 22.04
CA TYR A 95 5.15 -12.54 21.85
C TYR A 95 6.45 -12.30 22.62
N TRP A 96 7.00 -11.09 22.55
CA TRP A 96 8.22 -10.73 23.28
C TRP A 96 8.02 -10.75 24.80
N VAL A 97 6.96 -10.10 25.29
CA VAL A 97 6.66 -10.02 26.72
C VAL A 97 6.39 -11.40 27.30
N SER A 98 5.56 -12.21 26.65
CA SER A 98 5.27 -13.58 27.10
C SER A 98 6.52 -14.45 27.10
N ARG A 99 7.36 -14.39 26.06
CA ARG A 99 8.63 -15.12 26.04
C ARG A 99 9.59 -14.68 27.15
N LEU A 100 9.68 -13.38 27.42
CA LEU A 100 10.56 -12.86 28.49
C LEU A 100 10.12 -13.37 29.86
N ILE A 101 8.81 -13.27 30.17
CA ILE A 101 8.24 -13.75 31.44
C ILE A 101 8.48 -15.26 31.58
N LEU A 102 8.15 -16.05 30.56
CA LEU A 102 8.31 -17.50 30.59
C LEU A 102 9.78 -17.92 30.64
N PHE A 103 10.69 -17.14 30.06
CA PHE A 103 12.13 -17.34 30.18
C PHE A 103 12.59 -17.18 31.63
N ILE A 104 12.17 -16.11 32.30
CA ILE A 104 12.51 -15.85 33.71
C ILE A 104 11.99 -16.99 34.60
N ILE A 105 10.73 -17.41 34.41
CA ILE A 105 10.13 -18.54 35.15
C ILE A 105 10.95 -19.82 34.93
N ASN A 106 11.29 -20.14 33.67
CA ASN A 106 12.08 -21.33 33.37
C ASN A 106 13.49 -21.29 33.98
N LEU A 107 14.12 -20.11 33.97
CA LEU A 107 15.45 -19.92 34.54
C LEU A 107 15.44 -20.18 36.06
N ILE A 108 14.48 -19.60 36.78
CA ILE A 108 14.29 -19.81 38.22
C ILE A 108 14.07 -21.30 38.51
N LEU A 109 13.13 -21.94 37.82
CA LEU A 109 12.84 -23.37 37.98
C LEU A 109 14.07 -24.24 37.68
N HIS A 110 14.85 -23.89 36.65
CA HIS A 110 16.06 -24.63 36.28
C HIS A 110 17.13 -24.52 37.37
N VAL A 111 17.36 -23.32 37.91
CA VAL A 111 18.34 -23.09 38.99
C VAL A 111 17.96 -23.88 40.24
N ILE A 112 16.69 -23.82 40.66
CA ILE A 112 16.18 -24.57 41.83
C ILE A 112 16.40 -26.07 41.65
N ILE A 113 15.95 -26.64 40.52
CA ILE A 113 16.03 -28.08 40.27
C ILE A 113 17.50 -28.55 40.18
N LYS A 114 18.37 -27.76 39.55
CA LYS A 114 19.79 -28.10 39.41
C LYS A 114 20.54 -27.98 40.75
N GLY A 115 20.14 -27.05 41.61
CA GLY A 115 20.61 -26.95 42.99
C GLY A 115 20.26 -28.19 43.82
N ILE A 116 19.03 -28.69 43.68
CA ILE A 116 18.55 -29.91 44.36
C ILE A 116 19.22 -31.18 43.80
N GLN A 117 19.47 -31.26 42.48
CA GLN A 117 20.00 -32.45 41.80
C GLN A 117 21.52 -32.65 41.87
N LYS A 118 22.31 -31.65 42.32
CA LYS A 118 23.78 -31.80 42.50
C LYS A 118 24.18 -32.95 43.45
N LYS A 119 23.24 -33.53 44.21
CA LYS A 119 23.48 -34.65 45.15
C LYS A 119 23.45 -36.07 44.55
N LYS A 120 23.13 -36.30 43.26
CA LYS A 120 23.02 -37.69 42.72
C LYS A 120 23.65 -37.91 41.32
N ASN A 121 24.89 -38.42 41.34
CA ASN A 121 25.61 -39.31 40.40
C ASN A 121 25.77 -39.02 38.88
N PRO A 122 26.85 -39.55 38.24
CA PRO A 122 27.33 -39.10 36.95
C PRO A 122 26.62 -39.71 35.73
N ILE A 123 26.31 -38.81 34.81
CA ILE A 123 26.09 -38.88 33.34
C ILE A 123 26.09 -40.29 32.68
N LYS A 124 24.90 -40.78 32.29
CA LYS A 124 24.69 -41.89 31.32
C LYS A 124 24.50 -41.35 29.89
N LYS A 125 25.19 -41.94 28.90
CA LYS A 125 25.23 -41.58 27.46
C LYS A 125 23.85 -41.36 26.79
N ARG A 126 22.78 -42.03 27.25
CA ARG A 126 21.40 -41.87 26.75
C ARG A 126 20.84 -40.45 26.90
N LYS A 127 21.41 -39.61 27.79
CA LYS A 127 20.99 -38.22 28.00
C LYS A 127 21.34 -37.28 26.83
N TRP A 128 22.28 -37.63 25.95
CA TRP A 128 22.72 -36.75 24.85
C TRP A 128 21.71 -36.74 23.69
N LEU A 129 21.16 -37.89 23.31
CA LEU A 129 20.10 -37.98 22.29
C LEU A 129 18.88 -37.12 22.65
N PHE A 130 18.41 -37.19 23.90
CA PHE A 130 17.30 -36.36 24.39
C PHE A 130 17.61 -34.86 24.43
N ARG A 131 18.89 -34.48 24.56
CA ARG A 131 19.32 -33.07 24.46
C ARG A 131 19.26 -32.59 23.02
N ILE A 132 19.71 -33.42 22.08
CA ILE A 132 19.65 -33.10 20.63
C ILE A 132 18.21 -32.99 20.17
N LEU A 133 17.35 -33.96 20.52
CA LEU A 133 15.92 -33.91 20.19
C LEU A 133 15.26 -32.66 20.81
N GLY A 134 15.64 -32.30 22.05
CA GLY A 134 15.21 -31.04 22.67
C GLY A 134 15.73 -29.78 21.96
N GLY A 135 16.93 -29.84 21.38
CA GLY A 135 17.49 -28.80 20.52
C GLY A 135 16.64 -28.59 19.27
N PHE A 136 16.37 -29.67 18.53
CA PHE A 136 15.55 -29.63 17.31
C PHE A 136 14.11 -29.20 17.59
N SER A 137 13.48 -29.72 18.64
CA SER A 137 12.12 -29.30 19.00
C SER A 137 12.05 -27.80 19.30
N ASN A 138 13.08 -27.27 19.98
CA ASN A 138 13.16 -25.85 20.30
C ASN A 138 13.41 -24.97 19.06
N LEU A 139 14.21 -25.46 18.11
CA LEU A 139 14.44 -24.82 16.83
C LEU A 139 13.13 -24.66 16.06
N VAL A 140 12.39 -25.76 15.87
CA VAL A 140 11.12 -25.77 15.11
C VAL A 140 10.10 -24.79 15.69
N VAL A 141 9.89 -24.83 17.02
CA VAL A 141 8.95 -23.93 17.71
C VAL A 141 9.41 -22.46 17.69
N THR A 142 10.65 -22.17 17.28
CA THR A 142 11.14 -20.79 17.16
C THR A 142 10.92 -20.20 15.77
N ILE A 143 10.70 -21.03 14.75
CA ILE A 143 10.49 -20.57 13.37
C ILE A 143 9.39 -19.51 13.27
N PRO A 144 8.15 -19.71 13.77
CA PRO A 144 7.07 -18.74 13.55
C PRO A 144 7.39 -17.36 14.15
N GLY A 145 7.95 -17.31 15.35
CA GLY A 145 8.29 -16.07 16.02
C GLY A 145 9.54 -15.39 15.48
N SER A 146 10.54 -16.17 15.05
CA SER A 146 11.67 -15.60 14.34
C SER A 146 11.23 -14.99 13.01
N LEU A 147 10.32 -15.63 12.28
CA LEU A 147 9.74 -15.08 11.05
C LEU A 147 8.96 -13.79 11.30
N LEU A 148 8.13 -13.72 12.35
CA LEU A 148 7.43 -12.49 12.76
C LEU A 148 8.40 -11.36 13.10
N ILE A 149 9.50 -11.64 13.81
CA ILE A 149 10.50 -10.63 14.15
C ILE A 149 11.26 -10.17 12.91
N THR A 150 11.67 -11.11 12.03
CA THR A 150 12.35 -10.73 10.79
C THR A 150 11.45 -9.98 9.83
N ASP A 151 10.12 -10.18 9.89
CA ASP A 151 9.17 -9.37 9.14
C ASP A 151 9.31 -7.87 9.45
N VAL A 152 9.56 -7.53 10.73
CA VAL A 152 9.79 -6.15 11.20
C VAL A 152 11.15 -5.61 10.73
N PHE A 153 12.17 -6.46 10.67
CA PHE A 153 13.48 -6.04 10.15
C PHE A 153 13.48 -5.86 8.63
N LEU A 154 12.61 -6.57 7.92
CA LEU A 154 12.41 -6.41 6.48
C LEU A 154 11.51 -5.23 6.13
N VAL A 155 11.06 -4.46 7.11
CA VAL A 155 10.35 -3.22 6.82
C VAL A 155 11.40 -2.29 6.23
N GLY A 156 11.37 -2.08 4.91
CA GLY A 156 12.25 -1.10 4.24
C GLY A 156 13.04 -1.62 3.08
N THR A 157 13.13 -2.93 3.02
CA THR A 157 13.95 -3.59 2.04
C THR A 157 13.33 -3.45 0.67
N LYS A 158 14.15 -3.00 -0.28
CA LYS A 158 13.78 -3.05 -1.68
C LYS A 158 13.67 -4.50 -2.14
N ASN A 159 12.60 -4.82 -2.87
CA ASN A 159 12.27 -6.14 -3.43
C ASN A 159 11.33 -7.01 -2.58
N LYS A 160 10.36 -7.61 -3.29
CA LYS A 160 9.73 -8.88 -2.91
C LYS A 160 10.81 -9.97 -2.90
N THR A 161 11.55 -10.09 -1.82
CA THR A 161 12.46 -11.23 -1.63
C THR A 161 11.66 -12.49 -1.33
N SER A 162 12.16 -13.65 -1.75
CA SER A 162 11.59 -14.95 -1.38
C SER A 162 11.47 -15.09 0.14
N PHE A 163 12.44 -14.56 0.89
CA PHE A 163 12.41 -14.56 2.35
C PHE A 163 11.26 -13.69 2.92
N GLY A 164 10.96 -12.53 2.31
CA GLY A 164 9.81 -11.71 2.68
C GLY A 164 8.46 -12.40 2.49
N GLU A 165 8.32 -13.33 1.54
CA GLU A 165 7.11 -14.17 1.43
C GLU A 165 7.04 -15.19 2.58
N VAL A 166 8.18 -15.69 3.06
CA VAL A 166 8.22 -16.62 4.19
C VAL A 166 7.90 -15.90 5.51
N THR A 167 8.37 -14.66 5.71
CA THR A 167 8.05 -13.91 6.94
C THR A 167 6.55 -13.62 7.08
N LYS A 168 5.83 -13.43 5.96
CA LYS A 168 4.37 -13.32 5.93
C LYS A 168 3.67 -14.52 6.55
N LEU A 169 4.21 -15.73 6.37
CA LEU A 169 3.65 -16.93 7.00
C LEU A 169 3.79 -16.87 8.52
N GLY A 170 4.92 -16.39 9.03
CA GLY A 170 5.13 -16.17 10.45
C GLY A 170 4.10 -15.20 11.04
N VAL A 171 3.85 -14.08 10.34
CA VAL A 171 2.81 -13.11 10.73
C VAL A 171 1.43 -13.75 10.72
N LYS A 172 1.04 -14.42 9.64
CA LYS A 172 -0.26 -15.09 9.53
C LYS A 172 -0.48 -16.12 10.64
N LEU A 173 0.52 -16.96 10.91
CA LEU A 173 0.45 -17.97 11.97
C LEU A 173 0.28 -17.32 13.34
N LEU A 174 1.14 -16.37 13.71
CA LEU A 174 1.11 -15.79 15.06
C LEU A 174 -0.04 -14.82 15.30
N THR A 175 -0.59 -14.24 14.24
CA THR A 175 -1.75 -13.35 14.35
C THR A 175 -3.08 -14.06 14.07
N SER A 176 -3.08 -15.39 13.88
CA SER A 176 -4.29 -16.15 13.50
C SER A 176 -4.99 -15.59 12.24
N ASN A 177 -4.19 -15.20 11.24
CA ASN A 177 -4.60 -14.52 10.01
C ASN A 177 -5.26 -13.14 10.19
N LYS A 178 -5.23 -12.55 11.40
CA LYS A 178 -5.79 -11.21 11.66
C LYS A 178 -4.83 -10.08 11.36
N GLY A 179 -3.53 -10.35 11.35
CA GLY A 179 -2.49 -9.37 11.06
C GLY A 179 -2.06 -9.37 9.59
N VAL A 180 -1.37 -8.30 9.22
CA VAL A 180 -0.75 -8.15 7.90
C VAL A 180 0.76 -7.96 8.05
N SER A 181 1.53 -8.52 7.12
CA SER A 181 2.99 -8.39 7.11
C SER A 181 3.42 -6.95 6.83
N LEU A 182 4.42 -6.53 7.59
CA LEU A 182 5.07 -5.25 7.51
C LEU A 182 6.29 -5.27 6.56
N ALA A 183 6.82 -6.44 6.22
CA ALA A 183 7.95 -6.57 5.31
C ALA A 183 7.70 -5.83 3.98
N GLY A 184 8.69 -5.04 3.55
CA GLY A 184 8.60 -4.21 2.34
C GLY A 184 7.63 -3.02 2.42
N LEU A 185 6.98 -2.74 3.55
CA LEU A 185 6.19 -1.50 3.70
C LEU A 185 7.06 -0.24 3.70
N ILE A 186 8.32 -0.31 4.19
CA ILE A 186 9.26 0.84 4.19
C ILE A 186 10.02 1.03 2.86
N GLU A 187 10.02 0.07 1.91
CA GLU A 187 10.50 0.41 0.55
C GLU A 187 9.65 1.54 -0.05
N LYS A 188 8.39 1.59 0.38
CA LYS A 188 7.41 2.63 0.08
C LYS A 188 7.49 3.81 1.03
N THR A 189 8.33 3.82 2.07
CA THR A 189 8.26 4.86 3.09
C THR A 189 9.02 6.13 2.80
N LYS A 190 10.07 6.15 1.97
CA LYS A 190 10.52 7.45 1.44
C LYS A 190 9.40 8.14 0.65
N ASN A 191 8.55 7.33 0.02
CA ASN A 191 7.40 7.80 -0.76
C ASN A 191 6.23 8.16 0.19
N ILE A 192 5.98 7.40 1.25
CA ILE A 192 5.01 7.74 2.31
C ILE A 192 5.47 8.98 3.07
N GLU A 193 6.74 9.09 3.43
CA GLU A 193 7.31 10.25 4.11
C GLU A 193 7.26 11.47 3.20
N LYS A 194 7.61 11.34 1.91
CA LYS A 194 7.46 12.41 0.92
C LYS A 194 5.99 12.82 0.79
N VAL A 195 5.09 11.86 0.61
CA VAL A 195 3.64 12.10 0.54
C VAL A 195 3.13 12.75 1.82
N LEU A 196 3.48 12.24 3.00
CA LEU A 196 3.07 12.79 4.30
C LEU A 196 3.68 14.16 4.54
N ASN A 197 4.94 14.39 4.20
CA ASN A 197 5.60 15.69 4.33
C ASN A 197 4.94 16.70 3.40
N THR A 198 4.65 16.35 2.15
CA THR A 198 3.90 17.25 1.24
C THR A 198 2.46 17.46 1.73
N LEU A 199 1.76 16.41 2.20
CA LEU A 199 0.42 16.52 2.82
C LEU A 199 0.39 17.36 4.10
N THR A 200 1.50 17.43 4.84
CA THR A 200 1.54 18.10 6.16
C THR A 200 2.19 19.46 6.12
N LYS A 201 3.17 19.69 5.23
CA LYS A 201 3.94 20.93 5.11
C LYS A 201 3.50 21.82 3.96
N SER A 202 2.82 21.29 2.95
CA SER A 202 2.49 22.08 1.76
C SER A 202 1.02 22.50 1.75
N ASP A 203 0.78 23.79 1.52
CA ASP A 203 -0.52 24.32 1.08
C ASP A 203 -0.82 23.92 -0.39
N ILE A 204 0.08 23.16 -1.04
CA ILE A 204 -0.03 22.80 -2.45
C ILE A 204 -1.29 21.95 -2.71
N LEU A 205 -1.70 21.13 -1.75
CA LEU A 205 -2.88 20.27 -1.87
C LEU A 205 -4.21 20.99 -1.55
N SER A 206 -4.14 22.18 -0.95
CA SER A 206 -5.32 23.03 -0.68
C SER A 206 -5.51 24.11 -1.74
N LYS A 207 -4.52 24.34 -2.62
CA LYS A 207 -4.60 25.26 -3.76
C LYS A 207 -5.21 24.58 -4.99
N ASP A 208 -5.88 25.39 -5.80
CA ASP A 208 -6.36 24.99 -7.14
C ASP A 208 -5.13 24.72 -8.04
N TYR A 209 -5.09 23.61 -8.81
CA TYR A 209 -3.91 23.20 -9.59
C TYR A 209 -3.42 24.29 -10.56
N SER A 210 -4.37 25.02 -11.16
CA SER A 210 -4.13 26.18 -12.02
C SER A 210 -3.37 27.33 -11.34
N SER A 211 -3.47 27.45 -10.02
CA SER A 211 -2.80 28.49 -9.21
C SER A 211 -1.40 28.12 -8.74
N LEU A 212 -0.97 26.87 -8.99
CA LEU A 212 0.35 26.39 -8.60
C LEU A 212 1.43 26.90 -9.56
N SER A 213 2.57 27.30 -9.00
CA SER A 213 3.80 27.51 -9.79
C SER A 213 4.30 26.20 -10.40
N ASP A 214 5.15 26.27 -11.42
CA ASP A 214 5.65 25.06 -12.10
C ASP A 214 6.40 24.11 -11.15
N LYS A 215 7.13 24.66 -10.18
CA LYS A 215 7.79 23.88 -9.13
C LYS A 215 6.78 23.19 -8.20
N GLU A 216 5.71 23.89 -7.80
CA GLU A 216 4.65 23.30 -6.98
C GLU A 216 3.86 22.23 -7.76
N LYS A 217 3.65 22.42 -9.06
CA LYS A 217 3.04 21.41 -9.94
C LYS A 217 3.91 20.16 -10.04
N GLU A 218 5.21 20.31 -10.20
CA GLU A 218 6.15 19.17 -10.20
C GLU A 218 6.16 18.43 -8.86
N GLU A 219 6.14 19.17 -7.74
CA GLU A 219 6.07 18.57 -6.40
C GLU A 219 4.74 17.82 -6.19
N LEU A 220 3.62 18.41 -6.61
CA LEU A 220 2.30 17.78 -6.56
C LEU A 220 2.25 16.53 -7.44
N GLU A 221 2.73 16.61 -8.69
CA GLU A 221 2.74 15.50 -9.63
C GLU A 221 3.55 14.32 -9.07
N ASN A 222 4.74 14.60 -8.54
CA ASN A 222 5.56 13.61 -7.85
C ASN A 222 4.83 13.00 -6.66
N THR A 223 4.16 13.81 -5.84
CA THR A 223 3.40 13.34 -4.68
C THR A 223 2.23 12.44 -5.08
N LEU A 224 1.52 12.76 -6.17
CA LEU A 224 0.42 11.97 -6.68
C LEU A 224 0.89 10.65 -7.30
N LYS A 225 2.02 10.66 -8.04
CA LYS A 225 2.70 9.46 -8.55
C LYS A 225 3.08 8.53 -7.41
N GLU A 226 3.68 9.08 -6.36
CA GLU A 226 4.03 8.31 -5.17
C GLU A 226 2.79 7.74 -4.48
N THR A 227 1.73 8.54 -4.33
CA THR A 227 0.45 8.07 -3.78
C THR A 227 -0.12 6.90 -4.59
N ALA A 228 -0.07 6.95 -5.91
CA ALA A 228 -0.48 5.84 -6.77
C ALA A 228 0.38 4.59 -6.54
N HIS A 229 1.71 4.73 -6.42
CA HIS A 229 2.60 3.62 -6.06
C HIS A 229 2.28 3.02 -4.68
N LEU A 230 1.84 3.81 -3.71
CA LEU A 230 1.38 3.33 -2.40
C LEU A 230 0.11 2.51 -2.52
N ILE A 231 -0.91 3.05 -3.19
CA ILE A 231 -2.21 2.40 -3.39
C ILE A 231 -2.08 1.11 -4.22
N ASN A 232 -1.04 1.00 -5.05
CA ASN A 232 -0.69 -0.24 -5.73
C ASN A 232 -0.23 -1.37 -4.77
N ASP A 233 0.07 -1.10 -3.49
CA ASP A 233 0.20 -2.16 -2.48
C ASP A 233 -1.19 -2.67 -2.09
N LYS A 234 -1.47 -3.97 -2.26
CA LYS A 234 -2.78 -4.53 -1.87
C LYS A 234 -3.10 -4.32 -0.38
N ARG A 235 -2.08 -4.29 0.50
CA ARG A 235 -2.28 -4.08 1.94
C ARG A 235 -2.69 -2.64 2.23
N ILE A 236 -2.03 -1.67 1.60
CA ILE A 236 -2.38 -0.25 1.72
C ILE A 236 -3.73 0.01 1.07
N PHE A 237 -3.97 -0.53 -0.13
CA PHE A 237 -5.25 -0.48 -0.83
C PHE A 237 -6.41 -0.90 0.09
N ASN A 238 -6.32 -2.10 0.67
CA ASN A 238 -7.36 -2.60 1.58
C ASN A 238 -7.54 -1.70 2.81
N ALA A 239 -6.50 -0.97 3.24
CA ALA A 239 -6.58 -0.04 4.35
C ALA A 239 -7.31 1.26 3.98
N VAL A 240 -7.07 1.80 2.78
CA VAL A 240 -7.58 3.12 2.35
C VAL A 240 -8.91 3.06 1.61
N VAL A 241 -9.25 1.93 0.98
CA VAL A 241 -10.49 1.76 0.20
C VAL A 241 -11.76 2.13 0.98
N PRO A 242 -11.96 1.69 2.24
CA PRO A 242 -13.15 2.08 3.00
C PRO A 242 -13.31 3.61 3.12
N ILE A 243 -12.19 4.33 3.25
CA ILE A 243 -12.14 5.80 3.30
C ILE A 243 -12.57 6.38 1.95
N ILE A 244 -12.00 5.87 0.85
CA ILE A 244 -12.31 6.30 -0.52
C ILE A 244 -13.80 6.10 -0.82
N THR A 245 -14.34 4.89 -0.56
CA THR A 245 -15.74 4.56 -0.81
C THR A 245 -16.68 5.44 0.02
N LYS A 246 -16.38 5.69 1.29
CA LYS A 246 -17.18 6.60 2.12
C LYS A 246 -17.12 8.03 1.59
N LYS A 247 -15.94 8.54 1.28
CA LYS A 247 -15.79 9.90 0.73
C LYS A 247 -16.52 10.03 -0.61
N ALA A 248 -16.52 9.00 -1.44
CA ALA A 248 -17.29 8.98 -2.67
C ALA A 248 -18.81 9.08 -2.40
N LYS A 249 -19.32 8.36 -1.39
CA LYS A 249 -20.73 8.47 -0.94
C LYS A 249 -21.05 9.85 -0.37
N GLU A 250 -20.22 10.38 0.54
CA GLU A 250 -20.39 11.72 1.12
C GLU A 250 -20.41 12.83 0.06
N ASN A 251 -19.62 12.66 -1.01
CA ASN A 251 -19.56 13.60 -2.11
C ASN A 251 -20.64 13.37 -3.20
N ASN A 252 -21.59 12.45 -2.96
CA ASN A 252 -22.66 12.08 -3.89
C ASN A 252 -22.13 11.82 -5.31
N VAL A 253 -21.04 11.04 -5.42
CA VAL A 253 -20.40 10.74 -6.72
C VAL A 253 -21.38 10.07 -7.68
N ASP A 254 -22.28 9.24 -7.17
CA ASP A 254 -23.39 8.62 -7.92
C ASP A 254 -24.27 9.66 -8.62
N LYS A 255 -24.70 10.72 -7.90
CA LYS A 255 -25.51 11.80 -8.49
C LYS A 255 -24.75 12.60 -9.54
N LYS A 256 -23.45 12.82 -9.33
CA LYS A 256 -22.59 13.52 -10.31
C LYS A 256 -22.46 12.70 -11.59
N ILE A 257 -22.32 11.38 -11.48
CA ILE A 257 -22.30 10.48 -12.64
C ILE A 257 -23.67 10.50 -13.33
N ASP A 258 -24.77 10.47 -12.57
CA ASP A 258 -26.12 10.51 -13.13
C ASP A 258 -26.39 11.77 -13.93
N ASN A 259 -25.99 12.94 -13.46
CA ASN A 259 -26.09 14.20 -14.22
C ASN A 259 -25.34 14.14 -15.56
N ILE A 260 -24.13 13.57 -15.57
CA ILE A 260 -23.34 13.41 -16.81
C ILE A 260 -24.06 12.46 -17.78
N VAL A 261 -24.62 11.35 -17.25
CA VAL A 261 -25.38 10.37 -18.04
C VAL A 261 -26.66 11.00 -18.59
N GLU A 262 -27.39 11.79 -17.81
CA GLU A 262 -28.60 12.47 -18.28
C GLU A 262 -28.32 13.47 -19.39
N ASN A 263 -27.24 14.25 -19.27
CA ASN A 263 -26.82 15.17 -20.33
C ASN A 263 -26.42 14.42 -21.60
N ALA A 264 -25.73 13.28 -21.47
CA ALA A 264 -25.44 12.42 -22.60
C ALA A 264 -26.72 11.88 -23.25
N ILE A 265 -27.69 11.42 -22.46
CA ILE A 265 -28.99 10.92 -22.96
C ILE A 265 -29.74 12.01 -23.73
N LYS A 266 -29.81 13.25 -23.23
CA LYS A 266 -30.44 14.38 -23.95
C LYS A 266 -29.79 14.64 -25.31
N GLU A 267 -28.46 14.57 -25.39
CA GLU A 267 -27.74 14.70 -26.68
C GLU A 267 -27.99 13.50 -27.60
N ILE A 268 -28.17 12.29 -27.07
CA ILE A 268 -28.51 11.11 -27.87
C ILE A 268 -29.93 11.22 -28.41
N GLU A 269 -30.91 11.57 -27.58
CA GLU A 269 -32.32 11.69 -27.97
C GLU A 269 -32.58 12.72 -29.06
N THR A 270 -31.69 13.70 -29.21
CA THR A 270 -31.74 14.74 -30.24
C THR A 270 -31.04 14.33 -31.54
N LYS A 271 -30.06 13.41 -31.49
CA LYS A 271 -29.22 13.03 -32.64
C LYS A 271 -29.47 11.62 -33.17
N ASP A 272 -30.00 10.73 -32.34
CA ASP A 272 -30.25 9.33 -32.67
C ASP A 272 -31.72 8.97 -32.43
N PRO A 273 -32.55 9.00 -33.50
CA PRO A 273 -33.95 8.61 -33.43
C PRO A 273 -34.17 7.17 -32.97
N SER A 274 -33.18 6.28 -33.15
CA SER A 274 -33.29 4.87 -32.77
C SER A 274 -33.30 4.68 -31.25
N TYR A 275 -32.73 5.62 -30.49
CA TYR A 275 -32.68 5.56 -29.03
C TYR A 275 -34.07 5.50 -28.41
N LYS A 276 -35.02 6.34 -28.86
CA LYS A 276 -36.36 6.44 -28.25
C LYS A 276 -37.13 5.11 -28.30
N ASN A 277 -36.97 4.37 -29.39
CA ASN A 277 -37.68 3.12 -29.67
C ASN A 277 -36.90 1.87 -29.25
N ALA A 278 -35.66 2.01 -28.75
CA ALA A 278 -34.83 0.90 -28.34
C ALA A 278 -35.28 0.29 -26.99
N SER A 279 -34.98 -0.99 -26.79
CA SER A 279 -35.18 -1.68 -25.50
C SER A 279 -34.31 -1.06 -24.39
N SER A 280 -34.64 -1.31 -23.13
CA SER A 280 -33.86 -0.85 -21.96
C SER A 280 -32.36 -1.21 -22.08
N GLU A 281 -32.06 -2.48 -22.38
CA GLU A 281 -30.70 -2.97 -22.55
C GLU A 281 -30.01 -2.29 -23.72
N LYS A 282 -30.74 -2.07 -24.83
CA LYS A 282 -30.15 -1.42 -26.00
C LYS A 282 -29.92 0.07 -25.78
N LYS A 283 -30.78 0.75 -25.02
CA LYS A 283 -30.57 2.14 -24.56
C LYS A 283 -29.30 2.25 -23.73
N LYS A 284 -29.06 1.33 -22.78
CA LYS A 284 -27.81 1.29 -22.00
C LYS A 284 -26.58 1.17 -22.89
N GLU A 285 -26.59 0.23 -23.85
CA GLU A 285 -25.50 0.05 -24.81
C GLU A 285 -25.24 1.30 -25.65
N ILE A 286 -26.30 1.94 -26.16
CA ILE A 286 -26.19 3.17 -26.96
C ILE A 286 -25.62 4.30 -26.10
N THR A 287 -26.11 4.47 -24.87
CA THR A 287 -25.59 5.47 -23.93
C THR A 287 -24.12 5.22 -23.58
N GLU A 288 -23.72 3.98 -23.29
CA GLU A 288 -22.33 3.60 -23.03
C GLU A 288 -21.41 3.89 -24.23
N LYS A 289 -21.84 3.49 -25.43
CA LYS A 289 -21.11 3.73 -26.66
C LYS A 289 -20.93 5.22 -26.91
N TYR A 290 -22.01 6.00 -26.75
CA TYR A 290 -21.97 7.45 -26.90
C TYR A 290 -21.00 8.09 -25.91
N ILE A 291 -21.08 7.72 -24.63
CA ILE A 291 -20.16 8.24 -23.60
C ILE A 291 -18.72 7.91 -23.97
N LYS A 292 -18.42 6.67 -24.38
CA LYS A 292 -17.07 6.26 -24.79
C LYS A 292 -16.53 7.09 -25.96
N GLU A 293 -17.34 7.26 -27.00
CA GLU A 293 -16.94 7.97 -28.22
C GLU A 293 -16.84 9.49 -28.01
N ASN A 294 -17.63 10.03 -27.08
CA ASN A 294 -17.76 11.49 -26.87
C ASN A 294 -17.20 11.96 -25.53
N ILE A 295 -16.45 11.14 -24.77
CA ILE A 295 -15.99 11.49 -23.43
C ILE A 295 -15.17 12.79 -23.41
N ASN A 296 -14.33 13.02 -24.43
CA ASN A 296 -13.59 14.28 -24.57
C ASN A 296 -14.52 15.48 -24.74
N LYS A 297 -15.58 15.34 -25.55
CA LYS A 297 -16.56 16.41 -25.76
C LYS A 297 -17.38 16.66 -24.49
N LEU A 298 -17.83 15.60 -23.82
CA LEU A 298 -18.55 15.69 -22.54
C LEU A 298 -17.68 16.38 -21.47
N TYR A 299 -16.39 16.07 -21.45
CA TYR A 299 -15.41 16.74 -20.60
C TYR A 299 -15.28 18.24 -20.92
N GLU A 300 -15.07 18.61 -22.18
CA GLU A 300 -14.95 20.02 -22.59
C GLU A 300 -16.23 20.83 -22.31
N ASN A 301 -17.40 20.24 -22.52
CA ASN A 301 -18.67 20.85 -22.15
C ASN A 301 -18.76 21.07 -20.64
N THR A 302 -18.43 20.06 -19.84
CA THR A 302 -18.40 20.16 -18.37
C THR A 302 -17.41 21.21 -17.90
N LYS A 303 -16.24 21.33 -18.55
CA LYS A 303 -15.23 22.34 -18.25
C LYS A 303 -15.68 23.76 -18.55
N ARG A 304 -16.49 23.97 -19.59
CA ARG A 304 -17.09 25.29 -19.87
C ARG A 304 -18.07 25.70 -18.78
N GLU A 305 -18.80 24.75 -18.22
CA GLU A 305 -19.79 24.97 -17.15
C GLU A 305 -19.14 25.09 -15.75
N ASP A 306 -18.12 24.26 -15.47
CA ASP A 306 -17.31 24.29 -14.24
C ASP A 306 -15.81 24.29 -14.60
N PRO A 307 -15.19 25.48 -14.77
CA PRO A 307 -13.77 25.58 -15.10
C PRO A 307 -12.84 24.92 -14.08
N LYS A 308 -13.27 24.78 -12.81
CA LYS A 308 -12.48 24.11 -11.76
C LYS A 308 -12.42 22.60 -11.91
N ILE A 309 -13.16 22.03 -12.87
CA ILE A 309 -13.09 20.60 -13.16
C ILE A 309 -11.71 20.19 -13.72
N GLU A 310 -11.02 21.09 -14.45
CA GLU A 310 -9.69 20.80 -15.00
C GLU A 310 -8.69 20.49 -13.88
N ASP A 311 -8.70 21.28 -12.80
CA ASP A 311 -7.78 21.08 -11.67
C ASP A 311 -8.01 19.73 -10.95
N LYS A 312 -9.27 19.30 -10.86
CA LYS A 312 -9.63 17.98 -10.31
C LYS A 312 -9.21 16.86 -11.26
N ILE A 313 -9.39 17.03 -12.56
CA ILE A 313 -9.01 16.04 -13.57
C ILE A 313 -7.49 15.90 -13.67
N LYS A 314 -6.72 16.98 -13.58
CA LYS A 314 -5.25 16.99 -13.50
C LYS A 314 -4.70 16.18 -12.32
N THR A 315 -5.38 16.29 -11.18
CA THR A 315 -5.03 15.50 -10.00
C THR A 315 -5.35 14.01 -10.22
N LEU A 316 -6.53 13.71 -10.76
CA LEU A 316 -6.98 12.33 -10.99
C LEU A 316 -6.20 11.61 -12.09
N GLU A 317 -5.86 12.28 -13.18
CA GLU A 317 -5.12 11.68 -14.30
C GLU A 317 -3.73 11.21 -13.87
N THR A 318 -3.07 11.97 -13.00
CA THR A 318 -1.75 11.62 -12.48
C THR A 318 -1.83 10.39 -11.58
N VAL A 319 -2.84 10.32 -10.70
CA VAL A 319 -3.04 9.14 -9.85
C VAL A 319 -3.40 7.93 -10.71
N VAL A 320 -4.45 8.04 -11.54
CA VAL A 320 -4.97 6.93 -12.36
C VAL A 320 -3.96 6.44 -13.39
N GLY A 321 -3.20 7.35 -14.01
CA GLY A 321 -2.15 7.03 -14.98
C GLY A 321 -1.02 6.16 -14.40
N ASN A 322 -0.80 6.21 -13.09
CA ASN A 322 0.25 5.47 -12.39
C ASN A 322 -0.26 4.26 -11.59
N LEU A 323 -1.56 3.95 -11.66
CA LEU A 323 -2.10 2.72 -11.08
C LEU A 323 -1.77 1.51 -11.97
N ASN A 324 -1.50 0.37 -11.34
CA ASN A 324 -1.43 -0.90 -12.07
C ASN A 324 -2.86 -1.41 -12.40
N GLU A 325 -2.97 -2.29 -13.39
CA GLU A 325 -4.28 -2.80 -13.86
C GLU A 325 -5.09 -3.51 -12.77
N ASN A 326 -4.44 -4.24 -11.87
CA ASN A 326 -5.13 -4.94 -10.79
C ASN A 326 -5.78 -3.94 -9.81
N THR A 327 -5.03 -2.92 -9.39
CA THR A 327 -5.51 -1.86 -8.49
C THR A 327 -6.58 -1.00 -9.16
N LYS A 328 -6.43 -0.69 -10.46
CA LYS A 328 -7.49 -0.03 -11.24
C LYS A 328 -8.78 -0.84 -11.22
N ASN A 329 -8.70 -2.14 -11.58
CA ASN A 329 -9.87 -3.01 -11.63
C ASN A 329 -10.55 -3.18 -10.27
N ASP A 330 -9.75 -3.24 -9.19
CA ASP A 330 -10.29 -3.28 -7.84
C ASP A 330 -10.95 -1.94 -7.46
N LEU A 331 -10.38 -0.78 -7.80
CA LEU A 331 -11.04 0.51 -7.60
C LEU A 331 -12.38 0.61 -8.34
N ILE A 332 -12.43 0.18 -9.61
CA ILE A 332 -13.67 0.19 -10.41
C ILE A 332 -14.77 -0.60 -9.68
N LYS A 333 -14.44 -1.78 -9.16
CA LYS A 333 -15.39 -2.60 -8.38
C LYS A 333 -15.83 -1.92 -7.10
N GLU A 334 -14.93 -1.22 -6.40
CA GLU A 334 -15.28 -0.50 -5.16
C GLU A 334 -16.12 0.76 -5.46
N PHE A 335 -15.89 1.46 -6.57
CA PHE A 335 -16.71 2.57 -7.03
C PHE A 335 -18.09 2.11 -7.52
N ASP A 336 -18.21 0.93 -8.15
CA ASP A 336 -19.51 0.36 -8.50
C ASP A 336 -20.40 0.20 -7.26
N LYS A 337 -19.84 -0.26 -6.13
CA LYS A 337 -20.55 -0.37 -4.84
C LYS A 337 -20.99 0.96 -4.21
N VAL A 338 -20.49 2.10 -4.71
CA VAL A 338 -20.97 3.42 -4.28
C VAL A 338 -22.36 3.69 -4.84
N VAL A 339 -22.67 3.16 -6.03
CA VAL A 339 -23.97 3.35 -6.69
C VAL A 339 -25.00 2.36 -6.13
N PRO A 340 -26.14 2.82 -5.59
CA PRO A 340 -27.21 1.96 -5.07
C PRO A 340 -27.66 0.91 -6.10
N ASN A 341 -27.91 -0.32 -5.66
CA ASN A 341 -28.28 -1.44 -6.55
C ASN A 341 -29.64 -1.22 -7.24
N ASP A 342 -30.55 -0.52 -6.59
CA ASP A 342 -31.88 -0.13 -7.06
C ASP A 342 -31.92 1.31 -7.62
N GLY A 343 -30.77 1.98 -7.70
CA GLY A 343 -30.66 3.37 -8.13
C GLY A 343 -31.00 3.58 -9.61
N GLU A 344 -31.54 4.76 -9.93
CA GLU A 344 -31.90 5.12 -11.31
C GLU A 344 -30.73 5.07 -12.28
N LEU A 345 -29.52 5.36 -11.81
CA LEU A 345 -28.31 5.31 -12.62
C LEU A 345 -28.07 3.93 -13.25
N ARG A 346 -28.34 2.84 -12.50
CA ARG A 346 -28.20 1.46 -13.00
C ARG A 346 -29.29 1.06 -14.01
N LYS A 347 -30.37 1.84 -14.09
CA LYS A 347 -31.38 1.71 -15.16
C LYS A 347 -30.92 2.38 -16.46
N LYS A 348 -30.06 3.39 -16.36
CA LYS A 348 -29.57 4.18 -17.51
C LYS A 348 -28.27 3.63 -18.12
N ILE A 349 -27.38 3.02 -17.32
CA ILE A 349 -26.06 2.53 -17.78
C ILE A 349 -25.58 1.27 -17.02
N ASN A 350 -24.57 0.58 -17.57
CA ASN A 350 -23.68 -0.28 -16.79
C ASN A 350 -22.60 0.56 -16.08
N VAL A 351 -22.79 0.77 -14.78
CA VAL A 351 -21.91 1.59 -13.92
C VAL A 351 -20.44 1.16 -14.01
N THR A 352 -20.16 -0.14 -13.93
CA THR A 352 -18.79 -0.67 -14.01
C THR A 352 -18.11 -0.25 -15.32
N LYS A 353 -18.78 -0.43 -16.46
CA LYS A 353 -18.24 -0.04 -17.78
C LYS A 353 -18.08 1.47 -17.91
N THR A 354 -19.02 2.27 -17.39
CA THR A 354 -18.91 3.73 -17.45
C THR A 354 -17.74 4.26 -16.62
N ILE A 355 -17.51 3.69 -15.43
CA ILE A 355 -16.33 4.01 -14.62
C ILE A 355 -15.05 3.57 -15.34
N GLU A 356 -15.05 2.39 -15.97
CA GLU A 356 -13.91 1.92 -16.78
C GLU A 356 -13.57 2.90 -17.91
N ILE A 357 -14.57 3.34 -18.68
CA ILE A 357 -14.41 4.36 -19.73
C ILE A 357 -13.79 5.65 -19.16
N PHE A 358 -14.24 6.10 -17.98
CA PHE A 358 -13.67 7.29 -17.34
C PHE A 358 -12.22 7.09 -16.92
N PHE A 359 -11.87 5.94 -16.34
CA PHE A 359 -10.48 5.62 -15.98
C PHE A 359 -9.58 5.52 -17.22
N ASP A 360 -10.08 4.96 -18.33
CA ASP A 360 -9.34 4.89 -19.59
C ASP A 360 -9.10 6.29 -20.16
N PHE A 361 -10.11 7.15 -20.16
CA PHE A 361 -9.97 8.56 -20.55
C PHE A 361 -8.88 9.27 -19.72
N LEU A 362 -8.89 9.14 -18.40
CA LEU A 362 -7.86 9.73 -17.53
C LEU A 362 -6.46 9.20 -17.85
N LYS A 363 -6.34 7.89 -18.12
CA LYS A 363 -5.07 7.25 -18.47
C LYS A 363 -4.54 7.72 -19.83
N GLU A 364 -5.42 7.85 -20.82
CA GLU A 364 -5.05 8.39 -22.14
C GLU A 364 -4.63 9.86 -22.07
N LYS A 365 -5.33 10.67 -21.27
CA LYS A 365 -4.98 12.09 -21.07
C LYS A 365 -3.59 12.24 -20.43
N ASN A 366 -3.28 11.44 -19.41
CA ASN A 366 -1.95 11.42 -18.80
C ASN A 366 -0.84 11.00 -19.79
N LYS A 367 -1.10 10.02 -20.67
CA LYS A 367 -0.13 9.61 -21.71
C LYS A 367 0.18 10.74 -22.68
N LYS A 368 -0.84 11.37 -23.25
CA LYS A 368 -0.69 12.47 -24.22
C LYS A 368 0.10 13.63 -23.64
N GLU A 369 -0.17 14.00 -22.39
CA GLU A 369 0.58 15.08 -21.74
C GLU A 369 2.05 14.73 -21.48
N ASN A 370 2.34 13.47 -21.12
CA ASN A 370 3.73 13.01 -20.98
C ASN A 370 4.46 12.93 -22.32
N GLU A 371 3.76 12.67 -23.43
CA GLU A 371 4.31 12.71 -24.78
C GLU A 371 4.64 14.15 -25.19
N VAL A 372 3.71 15.10 -24.98
CA VAL A 372 3.95 16.53 -25.24
C VAL A 372 5.12 17.08 -24.42
N LYS A 373 5.19 16.77 -23.11
CA LYS A 373 6.32 17.19 -22.25
C LYS A 373 7.66 16.62 -22.73
N LYS A 374 7.68 15.40 -23.26
CA LYS A 374 8.89 14.76 -23.82
C LYS A 374 9.32 15.43 -25.12
N GLU A 375 8.37 15.76 -26.00
CA GLU A 375 8.64 16.47 -27.26
C GLU A 375 9.18 17.88 -27.01
N GLU A 376 8.61 18.61 -26.04
CA GLU A 376 9.09 19.94 -25.63
C GLU A 376 10.51 19.88 -25.04
N THR A 377 10.83 18.87 -24.22
CA THR A 377 12.19 18.71 -23.67
C THR A 377 13.22 18.22 -24.69
N SER A 378 12.82 17.42 -25.70
CA SER A 378 13.70 17.08 -26.82
C SER A 378 13.94 18.25 -27.77
N GLY A 379 12.90 19.05 -28.05
CA GLY A 379 13.02 20.22 -28.93
C GLY A 379 13.91 21.34 -28.36
N ILE A 380 13.89 21.54 -27.04
CA ILE A 380 14.79 22.49 -26.36
C ILE A 380 16.26 22.03 -26.39
N ASN A 381 16.52 20.72 -26.32
CA ASN A 381 17.89 20.20 -26.42
C ASN A 381 18.42 20.29 -27.86
N ASP A 382 17.59 20.00 -28.87
CA ASP A 382 18.01 20.08 -30.27
C ASP A 382 18.15 21.53 -30.76
N SER A 383 17.32 22.48 -30.29
CA SER A 383 17.49 23.90 -30.65
C SER A 383 18.74 24.51 -30.01
N ASN A 384 19.00 24.23 -28.72
CA ASN A 384 20.20 24.71 -28.04
C ASN A 384 21.48 24.07 -28.60
N LEU A 385 21.42 22.81 -29.05
CA LEU A 385 22.55 22.14 -29.70
C LEU A 385 22.80 22.70 -31.10
N ASN A 386 21.75 22.95 -31.89
CA ASN A 386 21.87 23.57 -33.22
C ASN A 386 22.33 25.03 -33.13
N ASP A 387 21.86 25.81 -32.15
CA ASP A 387 22.32 27.18 -31.91
C ASP A 387 23.78 27.20 -31.41
N PHE A 388 24.19 26.22 -30.61
CA PHE A 388 25.58 26.05 -30.18
C PHE A 388 26.49 25.64 -31.34
N ILE A 389 26.06 24.71 -32.21
CA ILE A 389 26.80 24.27 -33.41
C ILE A 389 26.88 25.42 -34.43
N ASN A 390 25.80 26.17 -34.64
CA ASN A 390 25.78 27.31 -35.54
C ASN A 390 26.70 28.43 -35.05
N ASN A 391 26.72 28.72 -33.74
CA ASN A 391 27.66 29.68 -33.15
C ASN A 391 29.12 29.21 -33.21
N LEU A 392 29.39 27.91 -33.11
CA LEU A 392 30.74 27.36 -33.32
C LEU A 392 31.17 27.42 -34.80
N SER A 393 30.25 27.18 -35.74
CA SER A 393 30.53 27.25 -37.17
C SER A 393 30.77 28.68 -37.68
N GLY A 394 30.19 29.68 -37.01
CA GLY A 394 30.42 31.11 -37.29
C GLY A 394 31.75 31.66 -36.76
N ILE A 395 32.38 30.99 -35.79
CA ILE A 395 33.69 31.40 -35.24
C ILE A 395 34.87 30.87 -36.10
N GLY A 396 34.60 29.97 -37.05
CA GLY A 396 35.63 29.36 -37.90
C GLY A 396 35.91 30.03 -39.25
N SER A 397 35.17 31.06 -39.67
CA SER A 397 35.29 31.64 -41.02
C SER A 397 35.91 33.05 -41.12
N GLU A 398 36.33 33.68 -40.01
CA GLU A 398 36.99 35.01 -40.04
C GLU A 398 38.48 34.98 -39.65
N GLY A 399 39.10 33.78 -39.63
CA GLY A 399 40.49 33.60 -39.16
C GLY A 399 41.52 33.27 -40.24
N GLY A 400 41.27 33.52 -41.52
CA GLY A 400 42.18 33.09 -42.57
C GLY A 400 42.07 33.84 -43.87
N HIS A 401 42.48 35.12 -43.91
CA HIS A 401 43.14 35.69 -45.09
C HIS A 401 43.96 36.94 -44.74
N ASN A 402 45.27 36.81 -44.99
CA ASN A 402 46.29 37.81 -45.33
C ASN A 402 47.10 38.52 -44.24
N VAL A 403 48.40 38.14 -44.24
CA VAL A 403 49.64 38.92 -44.05
C VAL A 403 49.86 39.64 -42.72
#